data_AF-A0A7C4GP27-F1
#
_entry.id   AF-A0A7C4GP27-F1
#
_cell.length_a   1.000
_cell.length_b   1.000
_cell.length_c   1.000
_cell.angle_alpha   90.00
_cell.angle_beta   90.00
_cell.angle_gamma   90.00
#
_symmetry.space_group_name_H-M   'P 1'
#
loop_
_entity.id
_entity.type
_entity.pdbx_description
1 polymer ?
#
loop_
_entity_poly.entity_id
_entity_poly.type
_entity_poly.pdbx_seq_one_letter_code
_entity_poly.pdbx_strand_id
1 'polypeptide(L)'
;MMRQNNSCLRVGIVFVIISILLTILLFFRCDKYVATDLLRAAVKVKADDFNHLLFAVRPAVLIVAYVLPIKPEVSLPLISMVFYVASIFLAFYFTKSLYDNISAVLAAALLAANFPVILNSSAPNADIPGLAAALLIQCLTLMLLRQKSTNNWIFMGLLSGSLVLIRETVLMSVIAVCLLLIYKRMRRAFLSYSVAALLIIIAWQIYTSLMFHMNYLTQFFTGLSLSTKYSGVSYNPLKVMGYLLDGLSPVLIVAVIIGLVLEEQEERFKILHIFGVPPLILSIGWPAIYEPRIAIIALPGLIHVGGYGLRKILESLSNKPIYGTRNGLLVLFLILLIYTSGNFLLAYINNGYMISPIWRFLLNLSYSS
;
A
#
# COMPACT_ATOMS: atom_id res chain seq x y z
N MET A 1 3.67 26.85 -21.09
CA MET A 1 3.06 25.78 -20.27
C MET A 1 3.27 24.37 -20.83
N MET A 2 2.86 24.02 -22.06
CA MET A 2 2.98 22.63 -22.57
C MET A 2 4.39 22.00 -22.53
N ARG A 3 5.45 22.74 -22.91
CA ARG A 3 6.83 22.21 -22.87
C ARG A 3 7.32 21.90 -21.45
N GLN A 4 6.90 22.68 -20.45
CA GLN A 4 7.31 22.51 -19.05
C GLN A 4 6.62 21.30 -18.41
N ASN A 5 5.33 21.09 -18.72
CA ASN A 5 4.58 19.92 -18.26
C ASN A 5 5.23 18.61 -18.73
N ASN A 6 5.72 18.59 -19.97
CA ASN A 6 6.43 17.43 -20.51
C ASN A 6 7.77 17.19 -19.79
N SER A 7 8.50 18.24 -19.42
CA SER A 7 9.78 18.09 -18.70
C SER A 7 9.57 17.62 -17.26
N CYS A 8 8.59 18.16 -16.53
CA CYS A 8 8.25 17.68 -15.18
C CYS A 8 7.81 16.22 -15.19
N LEU A 9 7.02 15.83 -16.19
CA LEU A 9 6.60 14.44 -16.40
C LEU A 9 7.81 13.52 -16.59
N ARG A 10 8.76 13.90 -17.46
CA ARG A 10 9.99 13.13 -17.71
C ARG A 10 10.82 12.97 -16.44
N VAL A 11 11.05 14.06 -15.70
CA VAL A 11 11.80 14.01 -14.43
C VAL A 11 11.15 13.04 -13.46
N GLY A 12 9.83 13.16 -13.25
CA GLY A 12 9.11 12.26 -12.35
C GLY A 12 9.18 10.79 -12.79
N ILE A 13 9.04 10.49 -14.09
CA ILE A 13 9.17 9.12 -14.62
C ILE A 13 10.57 8.56 -14.35
N VAL A 14 11.61 9.36 -14.58
CA VAL A 14 13.00 8.96 -14.29
C VAL A 14 13.16 8.62 -12.80
N PHE A 15 12.62 9.43 -11.89
CA PHE A 15 12.65 9.13 -10.46
C PHE A 15 11.88 7.87 -10.08
N VAL A 16 10.72 7.60 -10.70
CA VAL A 16 9.99 6.34 -10.50
C VAL A 16 10.85 5.15 -10.91
N ILE A 17 11.42 5.17 -12.12
CA ILE A 17 12.24 4.07 -12.65
C ILE A 17 13.48 3.87 -11.78
N ILE A 18 14.20 4.94 -11.44
CA ILE A 18 15.39 4.87 -10.58
C ILE A 18 15.01 4.31 -9.20
N SER A 19 13.92 4.75 -8.60
CA SER A 19 13.49 4.28 -7.27
C SER A 19 13.13 2.80 -7.29
N ILE A 20 12.42 2.34 -8.32
CA ILE A 20 12.13 0.91 -8.51
C ILE A 20 13.43 0.14 -8.63
N LEU A 21 14.31 0.52 -9.57
CA LEU A 21 15.58 -0.18 -9.82
C LEU A 21 16.45 -0.23 -8.57
N LEU A 22 16.64 0.88 -7.87
CA LEU A 22 17.40 0.92 -6.63
C LEU A 22 16.76 0.04 -5.55
N THR A 23 15.43 0.02 -5.43
CA THR A 23 14.73 -0.86 -4.48
C THR A 23 15.00 -2.33 -4.80
N ILE A 24 14.86 -2.74 -6.07
CA ILE A 24 15.14 -4.12 -6.51
C ILE A 24 16.60 -4.48 -6.26
N LEU A 25 17.52 -3.59 -6.63
CA LEU A 25 18.96 -3.86 -6.62
C LEU A 25 19.56 -3.81 -5.21
N LEU A 26 18.98 -3.05 -4.28
CA LEU A 26 19.57 -2.81 -2.95
C LEU A 26 18.79 -3.46 -1.79
N PHE A 27 17.51 -3.74 -1.96
CA PHE A 27 16.63 -4.20 -0.88
C PHE A 27 15.88 -5.50 -1.20
N PHE A 28 16.37 -6.30 -2.15
CA PHE A 28 15.85 -7.65 -2.38
C PHE A 28 16.44 -8.64 -1.38
N ARG A 29 15.66 -9.03 -0.36
CA ARG A 29 16.18 -9.80 0.78
C ARG A 29 15.28 -10.96 1.15
N CYS A 30 15.60 -12.16 0.67
CA CYS A 30 14.95 -13.40 1.13
C CYS A 30 15.39 -13.78 2.56
N ASP A 31 16.65 -13.51 2.91
CA ASP A 31 17.31 -14.12 4.08
C ASP A 31 17.06 -13.41 5.43
N LYS A 32 16.77 -12.09 5.45
CA LYS A 32 16.48 -11.37 6.72
C LYS A 32 15.12 -11.74 7.30
N TYR A 33 14.26 -12.28 6.46
CA TYR A 33 12.88 -12.57 6.81
C TYR A 33 12.61 -14.07 6.95
N VAL A 34 13.67 -14.89 7.07
CA VAL A 34 13.60 -16.34 7.33
C VAL A 34 12.79 -16.66 8.60
N ALA A 35 12.62 -15.68 9.50
CA ALA A 35 11.85 -15.80 10.73
C ALA A 35 10.50 -15.06 10.73
N THR A 36 9.97 -14.57 9.61
CA THR A 36 8.64 -13.94 9.63
C THR A 36 7.54 -14.97 9.86
N ASP A 37 6.50 -14.56 10.57
CA ASP A 37 5.36 -15.44 10.86
C ASP A 37 4.67 -15.91 9.56
N LEU A 38 4.63 -15.07 8.52
CA LEU A 38 4.04 -15.45 7.23
C LEU A 38 4.89 -16.49 6.49
N LEU A 39 6.21 -16.39 6.51
CA LEU A 39 7.08 -17.39 5.91
C LEU A 39 6.96 -18.73 6.65
N ARG A 40 6.95 -18.70 8.00
CA ARG A 40 6.71 -19.90 8.82
C ARG A 40 5.37 -20.55 8.51
N ALA A 41 4.32 -19.74 8.35
CA ALA A 41 3.00 -20.21 7.92
C ALA A 41 3.06 -20.86 6.53
N ALA A 42 3.76 -20.22 5.57
CA ALA A 42 3.86 -20.75 4.21
C ALA A 42 4.64 -22.05 4.11
N VAL A 43 5.72 -22.21 4.89
CA VAL A 43 6.48 -23.46 4.98
C VAL A 43 5.60 -24.59 5.53
N LYS A 44 4.83 -24.33 6.58
CA LYS A 44 3.87 -25.30 7.13
C LYS A 44 2.78 -25.68 6.12
N VAL A 45 2.16 -24.68 5.49
CA VAL A 45 1.15 -24.89 4.44
C VAL A 45 1.72 -25.67 3.26
N LYS A 46 2.99 -25.45 2.89
CA LYS A 46 3.69 -26.21 1.84
C LYS A 46 3.91 -27.68 2.19
N ALA A 47 3.93 -28.00 3.48
CA ALA A 47 3.99 -29.36 4.02
C ALA A 47 2.60 -29.91 4.38
N ASP A 48 1.53 -29.33 3.79
CA ASP A 48 0.12 -29.68 4.01
C ASP A 48 -0.39 -29.50 5.45
N ASP A 49 0.32 -28.72 6.28
CA ASP A 49 -0.16 -28.25 7.59
C ASP A 49 -0.83 -26.87 7.45
N PHE A 50 -2.15 -26.90 7.30
CA PHE A 50 -2.98 -25.70 7.18
C PHE A 50 -3.42 -25.11 8.53
N ASN A 51 -3.09 -25.75 9.66
CA ASN A 51 -3.55 -25.32 10.98
C ASN A 51 -2.69 -24.17 11.52
N HIS A 52 -2.80 -23.00 10.88
CA HIS A 52 -2.04 -21.82 11.22
C HIS A 52 -2.90 -20.55 11.16
N LEU A 53 -2.75 -19.68 12.16
CA LEU A 53 -3.55 -18.46 12.29
C LEU A 53 -3.49 -17.58 11.03
N LEU A 54 -2.30 -17.38 10.47
CA LEU A 54 -2.15 -16.58 9.25
C LEU A 54 -2.79 -17.21 8.02
N PHE A 55 -2.92 -18.54 7.95
CA PHE A 55 -3.69 -19.19 6.89
C PHE A 55 -5.19 -18.94 7.08
N ALA A 56 -5.69 -19.06 8.30
CA ALA A 56 -7.09 -18.77 8.61
C ALA A 56 -7.48 -17.30 8.31
N VAL A 57 -6.56 -16.36 8.51
CA VAL A 57 -6.84 -14.92 8.46
C VAL A 57 -6.47 -14.31 7.10
N ARG A 58 -5.43 -14.81 6.43
CA ARG A 58 -4.85 -14.22 5.21
C ARG A 58 -4.42 -15.30 4.19
N PRO A 59 -5.34 -16.15 3.72
CA PRO A 59 -4.98 -17.32 2.93
C PRO A 59 -4.45 -16.99 1.53
N ALA A 60 -4.83 -15.87 0.92
CA ALA A 60 -4.65 -15.70 -0.53
C ALA A 60 -3.17 -15.75 -0.96
N VAL A 61 -2.29 -15.04 -0.24
CA VAL A 61 -0.85 -15.05 -0.53
C VAL A 61 -0.23 -16.43 -0.26
N LEU A 62 -0.72 -17.13 0.77
CA LEU A 62 -0.26 -18.47 1.15
C LEU A 62 -0.69 -19.53 0.14
N ILE A 63 -1.92 -19.45 -0.39
CA ILE A 63 -2.41 -20.33 -1.45
C ILE A 63 -1.59 -20.14 -2.73
N VAL A 64 -1.28 -18.90 -3.11
CA VAL A 64 -0.42 -18.65 -4.28
C VAL A 64 0.97 -19.26 -4.06
N ALA A 65 1.58 -19.08 -2.89
CA ALA A 65 2.87 -19.69 -2.55
C ALA A 65 2.82 -21.23 -2.48
N TYR A 66 1.69 -21.80 -2.06
CA TYR A 66 1.44 -23.24 -2.02
C TYR A 66 1.43 -23.85 -3.42
N VAL A 67 0.76 -23.22 -4.38
CA VAL A 67 0.61 -23.73 -5.75
C VAL A 67 1.89 -23.58 -6.58
N LEU A 68 2.72 -22.55 -6.32
CA LEU A 68 3.96 -22.34 -7.06
C LEU A 68 4.98 -23.48 -6.83
N PRO A 69 5.67 -23.99 -7.85
CA PRO A 69 6.64 -25.10 -7.71
C PRO A 69 7.98 -24.68 -7.06
N ILE A 70 8.01 -23.55 -6.36
CA ILE A 70 9.21 -22.95 -5.77
C ILE A 70 9.02 -22.87 -4.25
N LYS A 71 10.13 -22.95 -3.50
CA LYS A 71 10.10 -22.87 -2.03
C LYS A 71 9.54 -21.51 -1.54
N PRO A 72 8.78 -21.48 -0.42
CA PRO A 72 8.18 -20.25 0.12
C PRO A 72 9.16 -19.10 0.41
N GLU A 73 10.41 -19.41 0.74
CA GLU A 73 11.49 -18.44 0.99
C GLU A 73 11.79 -17.58 -0.24
N VAL A 74 11.45 -18.08 -1.42
CA VAL A 74 11.68 -17.41 -2.71
C VAL A 74 10.37 -16.88 -3.28
N SER A 75 9.30 -17.67 -3.23
CA SER A 75 8.03 -17.30 -3.85
C SER A 75 7.38 -16.10 -3.16
N LEU A 76 7.42 -16.01 -1.83
CA LEU A 76 6.82 -14.88 -1.10
C LEU A 76 7.52 -13.53 -1.39
N PRO A 77 8.86 -13.39 -1.32
CA PRO A 77 9.54 -12.16 -1.74
C PRO A 77 9.23 -11.74 -3.18
N LEU A 78 9.17 -12.70 -4.11
CA LEU A 78 8.84 -12.41 -5.51
C LEU A 78 7.41 -11.91 -5.66
N ILE A 79 6.45 -12.53 -4.99
CA ILE A 79 5.05 -12.10 -4.95
C ILE A 79 4.97 -10.66 -4.42
N SER A 80 5.59 -10.38 -3.27
CA SER A 80 5.64 -9.02 -2.70
C SER A 80 6.24 -8.02 -3.68
N MET A 81 7.28 -8.41 -4.42
CA MET A 81 7.94 -7.53 -5.39
C MET A 81 7.06 -7.19 -6.59
N VAL A 82 6.32 -8.18 -7.09
CA VAL A 82 5.31 -7.95 -8.15
C VAL A 82 4.24 -7.00 -7.65
N PHE A 83 3.74 -7.21 -6.43
CA PHE A 83 2.75 -6.31 -5.83
C PHE A 83 3.32 -4.91 -5.52
N TYR A 84 4.60 -4.77 -5.20
CA TYR A 84 5.27 -3.48 -5.04
C TYR A 84 5.21 -2.68 -6.34
N VAL A 85 5.66 -3.27 -7.44
CA VAL A 85 5.63 -2.64 -8.76
C VAL A 85 4.18 -2.34 -9.17
N ALA A 86 3.26 -3.29 -8.97
CA ALA A 86 1.84 -3.10 -9.25
C ALA A 86 1.24 -1.94 -8.43
N SER A 87 1.59 -1.79 -7.16
CA SER A 87 1.09 -0.70 -6.30
C SER A 87 1.48 0.67 -6.83
N ILE A 88 2.69 0.82 -7.38
CA ILE A 88 3.17 2.08 -7.99
C ILE A 88 2.35 2.42 -9.24
N PHE A 89 2.11 1.43 -10.10
CA PHE A 89 1.27 1.61 -11.29
C PHE A 89 -0.18 1.94 -10.91
N LEU A 90 -0.74 1.25 -9.91
CA LEU A 90 -2.10 1.51 -9.44
C LEU A 90 -2.24 2.90 -8.80
N ALA A 91 -1.25 3.34 -8.01
CA ALA A 91 -1.21 4.70 -7.48
C ALA A 91 -1.17 5.75 -8.59
N PHE A 92 -0.39 5.51 -9.66
CA PHE A 92 -0.41 6.35 -10.85
C PHE A 92 -1.81 6.42 -11.48
N TYR A 93 -2.42 5.27 -11.79
CA TYR A 93 -3.73 5.23 -12.46
C TYR A 93 -4.85 5.82 -11.60
N PHE A 94 -4.86 5.53 -10.30
CA PHE A 94 -5.82 6.10 -9.36
C PHE A 94 -5.71 7.63 -9.35
N THR A 95 -4.50 8.15 -9.14
CA THR A 95 -4.25 9.60 -9.08
C THR A 95 -4.58 10.26 -10.41
N LYS A 96 -4.23 9.64 -11.54
CA LYS A 96 -4.55 10.14 -12.88
C LYS A 96 -6.06 10.23 -13.13
N SER A 97 -6.84 9.31 -12.55
CA SER A 97 -8.29 9.31 -12.71
C SER A 97 -8.99 10.44 -11.93
N LEU A 98 -8.35 10.96 -10.88
CA LEU A 98 -8.84 12.05 -10.05
C LEU A 98 -8.27 13.42 -10.47
N TYR A 99 -7.00 13.45 -10.90
CA TYR A 99 -6.22 14.65 -11.16
C TYR A 99 -5.70 14.68 -12.60
N ASP A 100 -4.39 14.88 -12.78
CA ASP A 100 -3.69 15.02 -14.05
C ASP A 100 -2.44 14.12 -14.09
N ASN A 101 -1.80 14.05 -15.26
CA ASN A 101 -0.62 13.20 -15.47
C ASN A 101 0.58 13.55 -14.57
N ILE A 102 0.80 14.83 -14.25
CA ILE A 102 1.94 15.26 -13.41
C ILE A 102 1.68 14.80 -11.98
N SER A 103 0.51 15.12 -11.42
CA SER A 103 0.12 14.65 -10.07
C SER A 103 0.24 13.13 -9.94
N ALA A 104 -0.15 12.40 -10.99
CA ALA A 104 -0.05 10.95 -11.03
C ALA A 104 1.39 10.42 -11.01
N VAL A 105 2.28 10.99 -11.82
CA VAL A 105 3.69 10.61 -11.79
C VAL A 105 4.33 10.97 -10.44
N LEU A 106 3.97 12.11 -9.85
CA LEU A 106 4.49 12.51 -8.54
C LEU A 106 4.01 11.57 -7.43
N ALA A 107 2.74 11.15 -7.43
CA ALA A 107 2.23 10.13 -6.49
C ALA A 107 2.99 8.81 -6.63
N ALA A 108 3.23 8.36 -7.87
CA ALA A 108 4.01 7.16 -8.14
C ALA A 108 5.47 7.29 -7.65
N ALA A 109 6.10 8.45 -7.85
CA ALA A 109 7.46 8.71 -7.40
C ALA A 109 7.55 8.71 -5.87
N LEU A 110 6.60 9.37 -5.20
CA LEU A 110 6.49 9.38 -3.74
C LEU A 110 6.30 7.95 -3.20
N LEU A 111 5.46 7.13 -3.85
CA LEU A 111 5.22 5.76 -3.39
C LEU A 111 6.44 4.86 -3.59
N ALA A 112 7.03 4.92 -4.79
CA ALA A 112 8.17 4.09 -5.16
C ALA A 112 9.37 4.32 -4.23
N ALA A 113 9.56 5.56 -3.79
CA ALA A 113 10.65 5.98 -2.92
C ALA A 113 10.29 5.99 -1.43
N ASN A 114 9.07 5.62 -1.00
CA ASN A 114 8.69 5.68 0.42
C ASN A 114 9.38 4.55 1.22
N PHE A 115 10.12 4.87 2.30
CA PHE A 115 11.00 3.88 2.93
C PHE A 115 10.31 2.65 3.55
N PRO A 116 9.12 2.74 4.18
CA PRO A 116 8.40 1.54 4.61
C PRO A 116 8.01 0.68 3.41
N VAL A 117 7.65 1.28 2.27
CA VAL A 117 7.34 0.54 1.05
C VAL A 117 8.58 -0.14 0.49
N ILE A 118 9.72 0.56 0.43
CA ILE A 118 11.02 -0.01 0.01
C ILE A 118 11.38 -1.22 0.87
N LEU A 119 11.34 -1.08 2.21
CA LEU A 119 11.70 -2.16 3.13
C LEU A 119 10.81 -3.39 3.02
N ASN A 120 9.52 -3.19 2.72
CA ASN A 120 8.55 -4.27 2.61
C ASN A 120 8.37 -4.77 1.17
N SER A 121 9.06 -4.18 0.19
CA SER A 121 8.93 -4.50 -1.24
C SER A 121 9.22 -5.97 -1.56
N SER A 122 10.20 -6.57 -0.89
CA SER A 122 10.56 -7.98 -1.03
C SER A 122 10.40 -8.78 0.27
N ALA A 123 9.81 -8.17 1.30
CA ALA A 123 9.58 -8.87 2.56
C ALA A 123 8.46 -9.92 2.37
N PRO A 124 8.62 -11.14 2.89
CA PRO A 124 7.58 -12.16 2.94
C PRO A 124 6.56 -11.78 4.03
N ASN A 125 5.79 -10.73 3.78
CA ASN A 125 4.64 -10.29 4.54
C ASN A 125 3.51 -9.89 3.58
N ALA A 126 2.33 -9.61 4.15
CA ALA A 126 1.14 -9.29 3.35
C ALA A 126 0.97 -7.78 3.11
N ASP A 127 1.96 -6.97 3.50
CA ASP A 127 1.77 -5.53 3.64
C ASP A 127 1.67 -4.82 2.30
N ILE A 128 2.62 -5.11 1.41
CA ILE A 128 2.64 -4.61 0.04
C ILE A 128 1.55 -5.26 -0.83
N PRO A 129 1.33 -6.59 -0.78
CA PRO A 129 0.15 -7.18 -1.41
C PRO A 129 -1.16 -6.52 -1.00
N GLY A 130 -1.33 -6.21 0.30
CA GLY A 130 -2.51 -5.50 0.82
C GLY A 130 -2.63 -4.07 0.29
N LEU A 131 -1.53 -3.31 0.24
CA LEU A 131 -1.50 -1.96 -0.36
C LEU A 131 -1.94 -1.98 -1.83
N ALA A 132 -1.39 -2.90 -2.62
CA ALA A 132 -1.74 -3.05 -4.03
C ALA A 132 -3.21 -3.45 -4.21
N ALA A 133 -3.70 -4.40 -3.41
CA ALA A 133 -5.10 -4.81 -3.41
C ALA A 133 -6.06 -3.65 -3.07
N ALA A 134 -5.74 -2.85 -2.06
CA ALA A 134 -6.49 -1.66 -1.70
C ALA A 134 -6.56 -0.65 -2.85
N LEU A 135 -5.41 -0.31 -3.46
CA LEU A 135 -5.34 0.60 -4.60
C LEU A 135 -6.08 0.06 -5.83
N LEU A 136 -6.03 -1.26 -6.08
CA LEU A 136 -6.77 -1.91 -7.17
C LEU A 136 -8.28 -1.75 -6.98
N ILE A 137 -8.79 -1.98 -5.76
CA ILE A 137 -10.20 -1.80 -5.43
C ILE A 137 -10.62 -0.35 -5.72
N GLN A 138 -9.83 0.61 -5.25
CA GLN A 138 -10.09 2.03 -5.46
C GLN A 138 -10.07 2.42 -6.96
N CYS A 139 -9.08 1.95 -7.73
CA CYS A 139 -8.99 2.17 -9.17
C CYS A 139 -10.23 1.66 -9.92
N LEU A 140 -10.55 0.38 -9.73
CA LEU A 140 -11.67 -0.26 -10.41
C LEU A 140 -13.00 0.39 -10.02
N THR A 141 -13.15 0.82 -8.77
CA THR A 141 -14.34 1.54 -8.32
C THR A 141 -14.53 2.84 -9.10
N LEU A 142 -13.49 3.67 -9.24
CA LEU A 142 -13.59 4.92 -10.01
C LEU A 142 -13.90 4.67 -11.49
N MET A 143 -13.37 3.59 -12.07
CA MET A 143 -13.70 3.19 -13.45
C MET A 143 -15.17 2.76 -13.57
N LEU A 144 -15.67 1.96 -12.63
CA LEU A 144 -17.03 1.43 -12.63
C LEU A 144 -18.10 2.46 -12.30
N LEU A 145 -17.78 3.52 -11.53
CA LEU A 145 -18.72 4.62 -11.28
C LEU A 145 -19.18 5.33 -12.56
N ARG A 146 -18.41 5.21 -13.66
CA ARG A 146 -18.78 5.75 -14.97
C ARG A 146 -19.72 4.83 -15.76
N GLN A 147 -19.95 3.61 -15.28
CA GLN A 147 -20.74 2.57 -15.95
C GLN A 147 -22.07 2.35 -15.23
N LYS A 148 -23.15 2.10 -15.97
CA LYS A 148 -24.51 1.91 -15.42
C LYS A 148 -24.88 0.45 -15.11
N SER A 149 -24.00 -0.52 -15.37
CA SER A 149 -24.29 -1.95 -15.22
C SER A 149 -24.24 -2.41 -13.76
N THR A 150 -25.28 -3.10 -13.30
CA THR A 150 -25.35 -3.68 -11.93
C THR A 150 -24.52 -4.95 -11.80
N ASN A 151 -24.40 -5.76 -12.85
CA ASN A 151 -23.61 -7.01 -12.83
C ASN A 151 -22.12 -6.74 -12.55
N ASN A 152 -21.62 -5.59 -12.98
CA ASN A 152 -20.23 -5.20 -12.76
C ASN A 152 -19.96 -4.98 -11.26
N TRP A 153 -20.95 -4.53 -10.49
CA TRP A 153 -20.84 -4.34 -9.04
C TRP A 153 -20.85 -5.66 -8.25
N ILE A 154 -21.54 -6.69 -8.75
CA ILE A 154 -21.46 -8.05 -8.17
C ILE A 154 -20.06 -8.60 -8.36
N PHE A 155 -19.52 -8.58 -9.58
CA PHE A 155 -18.17 -9.05 -9.87
C PHE A 155 -17.13 -8.27 -9.05
N MET A 156 -17.27 -6.94 -8.99
CA MET A 156 -16.42 -6.09 -8.17
C MET A 156 -16.49 -6.45 -6.69
N GLY A 157 -17.69 -6.79 -6.17
CA GLY A 157 -17.86 -7.25 -4.79
C GLY A 157 -17.13 -8.56 -4.53
N LEU A 158 -17.32 -9.58 -5.38
CA LEU A 158 -16.62 -10.87 -5.26
C LEU A 158 -15.09 -10.70 -5.32
N LEU A 159 -14.61 -9.87 -6.25
CA LEU A 159 -13.19 -9.56 -6.37
C LEU A 159 -12.66 -8.86 -5.11
N SER A 160 -13.34 -7.81 -4.64
CA SER A 160 -12.99 -7.10 -3.40
C SER A 160 -12.96 -8.03 -2.18
N GLY A 161 -13.97 -8.89 -2.02
CA GLY A 161 -14.02 -9.88 -0.93
C GLY A 161 -12.86 -10.87 -0.98
N SER A 162 -12.48 -11.31 -2.19
CA SER A 162 -11.32 -12.18 -2.40
C SER A 162 -9.99 -11.46 -2.08
N LEU A 163 -9.89 -10.18 -2.44
CA LEU A 163 -8.71 -9.35 -2.14
C LEU A 163 -8.56 -9.07 -0.64
N VAL A 164 -9.64 -9.06 0.14
CA VAL A 164 -9.56 -8.97 1.62
C VAL A 164 -8.82 -10.16 2.22
N LEU A 165 -8.87 -11.33 1.57
CA LEU A 165 -8.15 -12.53 2.02
C LEU A 165 -6.62 -12.43 1.84
N ILE A 166 -6.10 -11.36 1.22
CA ILE A 166 -4.66 -11.04 1.20
C ILE A 166 -4.24 -10.45 2.54
N ARG A 167 -5.00 -9.46 3.03
CA ARG A 167 -4.76 -8.76 4.30
C ARG A 167 -6.04 -8.08 4.75
N GLU A 168 -6.38 -8.22 6.02
CA GLU A 168 -7.61 -7.67 6.60
C GLU A 168 -7.70 -6.15 6.53
N THR A 169 -6.56 -5.45 6.44
CA THR A 169 -6.53 -3.99 6.25
C THR A 169 -7.18 -3.54 4.94
N VAL A 170 -7.25 -4.43 3.93
CA VAL A 170 -7.93 -4.19 2.65
C VAL A 170 -9.44 -3.98 2.85
N LEU A 171 -10.02 -4.49 3.94
CA LEU A 171 -11.43 -4.29 4.29
C LEU A 171 -11.79 -2.80 4.36
N MET A 172 -10.85 -1.92 4.71
CA MET A 172 -11.09 -0.47 4.74
C MET A 172 -11.37 0.10 3.35
N SER A 173 -10.77 -0.47 2.30
CA SER A 173 -11.11 -0.09 0.93
C SER A 173 -12.50 -0.58 0.55
N VAL A 174 -12.91 -1.77 1.02
CA VAL A 174 -14.28 -2.27 0.81
C VAL A 174 -15.30 -1.35 1.49
N ILE A 175 -15.05 -0.97 2.74
CA ILE A 175 -15.87 -0.03 3.50
C ILE A 175 -15.93 1.33 2.78
N ALA A 176 -14.80 1.85 2.30
CA ALA A 176 -14.76 3.10 1.55
C ALA A 176 -15.62 3.04 0.27
N VAL A 177 -15.59 1.94 -0.48
CA VAL A 177 -16.46 1.74 -1.65
C VAL A 177 -17.94 1.73 -1.24
N CYS A 178 -18.29 1.03 -0.17
CA CYS A 178 -19.65 1.04 0.35
C CYS A 178 -20.13 2.45 0.71
N LEU A 179 -19.30 3.22 1.44
CA LEU A 179 -19.59 4.61 1.78
C LEU A 179 -19.72 5.49 0.53
N LEU A 180 -18.89 5.28 -0.48
CA LEU A 180 -18.95 6.01 -1.75
C LEU A 180 -20.24 5.72 -2.51
N LEU A 181 -20.69 4.47 -2.55
CA LEU A 181 -21.94 4.07 -3.21
C LEU A 181 -23.17 4.63 -2.47
N ILE A 182 -23.13 4.66 -1.13
CA ILE A 182 -24.16 5.33 -0.31
C ILE A 182 -24.18 6.84 -0.63
N TYR A 183 -23.01 7.47 -0.64
CA TYR A 183 -22.85 8.90 -0.95
C TYR A 183 -23.40 9.24 -2.35
N LYS A 184 -23.07 8.45 -3.37
CA LYS A 184 -23.60 8.60 -4.74
C LYS A 184 -25.05 8.11 -4.89
N ARG A 185 -25.72 7.72 -3.80
CA ARG A 185 -27.12 7.24 -3.75
C ARG A 185 -27.41 6.04 -4.65
N MET A 186 -26.38 5.22 -4.94
CA MET A 186 -26.48 4.05 -5.83
C MET A 186 -26.92 2.80 -5.06
N ARG A 187 -28.15 2.78 -4.53
CA ARG A 187 -28.64 1.72 -3.61
C ARG A 187 -28.49 0.29 -4.14
N ARG A 188 -28.80 0.05 -5.42
CA ARG A 188 -28.67 -1.29 -6.04
C ARG A 188 -27.22 -1.73 -6.16
N ALA A 189 -26.33 -0.82 -6.55
CA ALA A 189 -24.89 -1.08 -6.61
C ALA A 189 -24.33 -1.35 -5.21
N PHE A 190 -24.73 -0.55 -4.21
CA PHE A 190 -24.35 -0.75 -2.82
C PHE A 190 -24.74 -2.15 -2.31
N LEU A 191 -26.01 -2.56 -2.49
CA LEU A 191 -26.48 -3.86 -2.03
C LEU A 191 -25.76 -5.01 -2.75
N SER A 192 -25.69 -4.97 -4.08
CA SER A 192 -25.03 -6.00 -4.88
C SER A 192 -23.54 -6.15 -4.55
N TYR A 193 -22.82 -5.03 -4.44
CA TYR A 193 -21.41 -5.01 -4.05
C TYR A 193 -21.20 -5.53 -2.63
N SER A 194 -21.96 -5.02 -1.65
CA SER A 194 -21.76 -5.35 -0.23
C SER A 194 -22.06 -6.81 0.05
N VAL A 195 -23.16 -7.34 -0.48
CA VAL A 195 -23.54 -8.75 -0.30
C VAL A 195 -22.50 -9.66 -0.93
N ALA A 196 -22.06 -9.36 -2.16
CA ALA A 196 -21.06 -10.16 -2.85
C ALA A 196 -19.69 -10.14 -2.13
N ALA A 197 -19.23 -8.97 -1.66
CA ALA A 197 -17.97 -8.87 -0.93
C ALA A 197 -18.02 -9.59 0.42
N LEU A 198 -19.10 -9.43 1.19
CA LEU A 198 -19.27 -10.07 2.48
C LEU A 198 -19.43 -11.59 2.36
N LEU A 199 -20.07 -12.08 1.30
CA LEU A 199 -20.26 -13.52 1.09
C LEU A 199 -18.93 -14.29 1.11
N ILE A 200 -17.92 -13.80 0.38
CA ILE A 200 -16.60 -14.42 0.31
C ILE A 200 -15.92 -14.40 1.70
N ILE A 201 -15.96 -13.24 2.36
CA ILE A 201 -15.30 -13.05 3.66
C ILE A 201 -15.95 -13.95 4.72
N ILE A 202 -17.29 -13.95 4.79
CA ILE A 202 -18.05 -14.74 5.76
C ILE A 202 -17.87 -16.23 5.49
N ALA A 203 -17.96 -16.68 4.24
CA ALA A 203 -17.78 -18.09 3.89
C ALA A 203 -16.41 -18.61 4.35
N TRP A 204 -15.35 -17.84 4.09
CA TRP A 204 -14.01 -18.19 4.54
C TRP A 204 -13.89 -18.19 6.07
N GLN A 205 -14.40 -17.17 6.76
CA GLN A 205 -14.29 -17.08 8.22
C GLN A 205 -15.13 -18.14 8.96
N ILE A 206 -16.28 -18.55 8.41
CA ILE A 206 -17.06 -19.69 8.92
C ILE A 206 -16.25 -20.97 8.77
N TYR A 207 -15.70 -21.21 7.58
CA TYR A 207 -14.87 -22.39 7.31
C TYR A 207 -13.68 -22.48 8.29
N THR A 208 -12.92 -21.41 8.47
CA THR A 208 -11.74 -21.43 9.35
C THR A 208 -12.11 -21.51 10.84
N SER A 209 -13.25 -20.94 11.23
CA SER A 209 -13.74 -21.07 12.61
C SER A 209 -14.16 -22.50 12.94
N LEU A 210 -14.75 -23.21 11.97
CA LEU A 210 -15.15 -24.61 12.13
C LEU A 210 -13.96 -25.58 12.06
N MET A 211 -13.05 -25.38 11.12
CA MET A 211 -11.95 -26.32 10.86
C MET A 211 -10.71 -26.08 11.72
N PHE A 212 -10.39 -24.82 12.03
CA PHE A 212 -9.14 -24.45 12.72
C PHE A 212 -9.38 -23.77 14.07
N HIS A 213 -10.63 -23.46 14.42
CA HIS A 213 -10.98 -22.63 15.59
C HIS A 213 -10.26 -21.27 15.61
N MET A 214 -9.97 -20.74 14.42
CA MET A 214 -9.24 -19.48 14.21
C MET A 214 -10.00 -18.56 13.26
N ASN A 215 -10.03 -17.27 13.58
CA ASN A 215 -10.68 -16.24 12.78
C ASN A 215 -10.04 -14.85 13.01
N TYR A 216 -10.60 -13.82 12.35
CA TYR A 216 -10.16 -12.43 12.52
C TYR A 216 -10.20 -11.94 13.98
N LEU A 217 -11.13 -12.45 14.79
CA LEU A 217 -11.28 -12.08 16.19
C LEU A 217 -10.11 -12.66 17.02
N THR A 218 -9.72 -13.91 16.74
CA THR A 218 -8.49 -14.51 17.28
C THR A 218 -7.27 -13.64 16.98
N GLN A 219 -7.10 -13.22 15.72
CA GLN A 219 -5.99 -12.35 15.29
C GLN A 219 -5.98 -11.01 16.03
N PHE A 220 -7.15 -10.38 16.22
CA PHE A 220 -7.27 -9.12 16.94
C PHE A 220 -6.81 -9.25 18.40
N PHE A 221 -7.23 -10.30 19.10
CA PHE A 221 -6.78 -10.56 20.46
C PHE A 221 -5.29 -10.90 20.56
N THR A 222 -4.75 -11.65 19.59
CA THR A 222 -3.30 -11.85 19.47
C THR A 222 -2.57 -10.50 19.33
N GLY A 223 -3.12 -9.58 18.52
CA GLY A 223 -2.63 -8.21 18.40
C GLY A 223 -2.61 -7.48 19.74
N LEU A 224 -3.73 -7.47 20.48
CA LEU A 224 -3.79 -6.83 21.80
C LEU A 224 -2.76 -7.42 22.79
N SER A 225 -2.60 -8.74 22.81
CA SER A 225 -1.60 -9.41 23.66
C SER A 225 -0.17 -8.98 23.32
N LEU A 226 0.17 -8.92 22.03
CA LEU A 226 1.46 -8.42 21.56
C LEU A 226 1.65 -6.94 21.93
N SER A 227 0.58 -6.14 21.87
CA SER A 227 0.63 -4.74 22.28
C SER A 227 1.04 -4.61 23.75
N THR A 228 0.36 -5.34 24.64
CA THR A 228 0.70 -5.35 26.07
C THR A 228 2.15 -5.77 26.30
N LYS A 229 2.66 -6.75 25.55
CA LYS A 229 4.05 -7.20 25.62
C LYS A 229 5.07 -6.12 25.22
N TYR A 230 4.81 -5.37 24.14
CA TYR A 230 5.78 -4.42 23.57
C TYR A 230 5.62 -2.96 24.04
N SER A 231 4.45 -2.57 24.53
CA SER A 231 4.20 -1.22 25.03
C SER A 231 3.82 -1.14 26.50
N GLY A 232 3.66 -2.27 27.20
CA GLY A 232 3.19 -2.32 28.59
C GLY A 232 1.71 -1.99 28.77
N VAL A 233 1.02 -1.59 27.69
CA VAL A 233 -0.41 -1.30 27.64
C VAL A 233 -1.04 -1.99 26.43
N SER A 234 -2.33 -2.33 26.54
CA SER A 234 -3.08 -3.03 25.48
C SER A 234 -3.22 -2.24 24.19
N TYR A 235 -3.06 -0.91 24.24
CA TYR A 235 -3.03 -0.03 23.08
C TYR A 235 -2.41 1.32 23.45
N ASN A 236 -1.54 1.86 22.58
CA ASN A 236 -0.90 3.17 22.77
C ASN A 236 -0.99 4.00 21.47
N PRO A 237 -2.03 4.84 21.31
CA PRO A 237 -2.28 5.57 20.08
C PRO A 237 -1.17 6.59 19.77
N LEU A 238 -0.59 7.23 20.79
CA LEU A 238 0.47 8.23 20.59
C LEU A 238 1.73 7.60 20.00
N LYS A 239 2.11 6.41 20.51
CA LYS A 239 3.25 5.66 19.98
C LYS A 239 2.98 5.21 18.53
N VAL A 240 1.76 4.76 18.24
CA VAL A 240 1.35 4.38 16.89
C VAL A 240 1.38 5.58 15.93
N MET A 241 0.86 6.74 16.35
CA MET A 241 0.92 7.97 15.57
C MET A 241 2.35 8.41 15.30
N GLY A 242 3.26 8.27 16.27
CA GLY A 242 4.69 8.52 16.07
C GLY A 242 5.26 7.68 14.92
N TYR A 243 5.05 6.36 14.94
CA TYR A 243 5.50 5.49 13.85
C TYR A 243 4.82 5.76 12.51
N LEU A 244 3.54 6.16 12.52
CA LEU A 244 2.82 6.57 11.32
C LEU A 244 3.49 7.81 10.69
N LEU A 245 3.77 8.84 11.50
CA LEU A 245 4.44 10.06 11.05
C LEU A 245 5.85 9.77 10.53
N ASP A 246 6.60 8.92 11.24
CA ASP A 246 7.91 8.46 10.79
C ASP A 246 7.78 7.82 9.41
N GLY A 247 6.88 6.84 9.25
CA GLY A 247 6.71 6.09 8.00
C GLY A 247 6.19 6.90 6.81
N LEU A 248 5.35 7.91 7.06
CA LEU A 248 4.90 8.80 5.99
C LEU A 248 6.03 9.68 5.47
N SER A 249 7.01 10.03 6.31
CA SER A 249 8.10 10.98 6.06
C SER A 249 7.64 12.45 5.90
N PRO A 250 8.45 13.43 6.31
CA PRO A 250 8.02 14.83 6.37
C PRO A 250 7.52 15.42 5.05
N VAL A 251 8.18 15.10 3.93
CA VAL A 251 7.80 15.65 2.61
C VAL A 251 6.43 15.17 2.18
N LEU A 252 6.10 13.88 2.39
CA LEU A 252 4.78 13.36 2.05
C LEU A 252 3.71 14.00 2.94
N ILE A 253 3.98 14.16 4.24
CA ILE A 253 3.06 14.82 5.17
C ILE A 253 2.75 16.24 4.70
N VAL A 254 3.79 17.03 4.42
CA VAL A 254 3.64 18.41 3.91
C VAL A 254 2.86 18.42 2.59
N ALA A 255 3.19 17.52 1.66
CA ALA A 255 2.50 17.42 0.39
C ALA A 255 1.02 17.05 0.57
N VAL A 256 0.69 16.10 1.44
CA VAL A 256 -0.70 15.71 1.75
C VAL A 256 -1.47 16.88 2.36
N ILE A 257 -0.91 17.58 3.35
CA ILE A 257 -1.55 18.73 3.98
C ILE A 257 -1.87 19.81 2.94
N ILE A 258 -0.88 20.15 2.10
CA ILE A 258 -1.06 21.16 1.05
C ILE A 258 -2.08 20.67 0.02
N GLY A 259 -2.06 19.40 -0.35
CA GLY A 259 -3.03 18.80 -1.26
C GLY A 259 -4.47 18.89 -0.76
N LEU A 260 -4.70 18.66 0.53
CA LEU A 260 -6.02 18.80 1.15
C LEU A 260 -6.46 20.27 1.24
N VAL A 261 -5.57 21.17 1.65
CA VAL A 261 -5.88 22.60 1.83
C VAL A 261 -6.17 23.29 0.49
N LEU A 262 -5.49 22.87 -0.59
CA LEU A 262 -5.62 23.45 -1.93
C LEU A 262 -6.52 22.60 -2.86
N GLU A 263 -7.33 21.70 -2.33
CA GLU A 263 -8.34 21.01 -3.10
C GLU A 263 -9.54 21.92 -3.32
N GLU A 264 -9.63 22.48 -4.53
CA GLU A 264 -10.68 23.42 -4.91
C GLU A 264 -11.98 22.71 -5.34
N GLN A 265 -11.92 21.44 -5.76
CA GLN A 265 -13.09 20.71 -6.24
C GLN A 265 -13.80 19.96 -5.11
N GLU A 266 -14.96 20.46 -4.70
CA GLU A 266 -15.75 19.91 -3.58
C GLU A 266 -16.11 18.42 -3.76
N GLU A 267 -16.57 18.01 -4.95
CA GLU A 267 -16.88 16.60 -5.22
C GLU A 267 -15.64 15.70 -5.11
N ARG A 268 -14.49 16.18 -5.55
CA ARG A 268 -13.23 15.44 -5.44
C ARG A 268 -12.83 15.35 -3.98
N PHE A 269 -12.86 16.45 -3.25
CA PHE A 269 -12.58 16.51 -1.82
C PHE A 269 -13.37 15.46 -1.03
N LYS A 270 -14.68 15.33 -1.28
CA LYS A 270 -15.53 14.32 -0.65
C LYS A 270 -15.08 12.89 -0.99
N ILE A 271 -14.77 12.60 -2.25
CA ILE A 271 -14.28 11.28 -2.68
C ILE A 271 -12.96 10.94 -1.98
N LEU A 272 -12.04 11.91 -1.88
CA LEU A 272 -10.75 11.73 -1.19
C LEU A 272 -10.96 11.39 0.29
N HIS A 273 -11.88 12.06 0.97
CA HIS A 273 -12.17 11.77 2.38
C HIS A 273 -12.78 10.38 2.56
N ILE A 274 -13.70 9.98 1.67
CA ILE A 274 -14.32 8.65 1.72
C ILE A 274 -13.27 7.54 1.54
N PHE A 275 -12.30 7.71 0.64
CA PHE A 275 -11.21 6.75 0.46
C PHE A 275 -10.06 6.89 1.47
N GLY A 276 -9.85 8.09 2.01
CA GLY A 276 -8.71 8.43 2.86
C GLY A 276 -8.93 8.16 4.34
N VAL A 277 -10.10 8.51 4.86
CA VAL A 277 -10.40 8.44 6.29
C VAL A 277 -10.42 7.00 6.82
N PRO A 278 -11.08 6.02 6.19
CA PRO A 278 -11.10 4.64 6.72
C PRO A 278 -9.70 4.01 6.92
N PRO A 279 -8.79 4.01 5.92
CA PRO A 279 -7.44 3.46 6.13
C PRO A 279 -6.62 4.28 7.14
N LEU A 280 -6.82 5.60 7.23
CA LEU A 280 -6.14 6.44 8.22
C LEU A 280 -6.60 6.08 9.65
N ILE A 281 -7.91 5.99 9.89
CA ILE A 281 -8.47 5.56 11.18
C ILE A 281 -7.94 4.18 11.54
N LEU A 282 -7.93 3.24 10.59
CA LEU A 282 -7.40 1.91 10.84
C LEU A 282 -5.91 1.95 11.19
N SER A 283 -5.11 2.73 10.47
CA SER A 283 -3.68 2.85 10.75
C SER A 283 -3.41 3.36 12.15
N ILE A 284 -4.22 4.29 12.67
CA ILE A 284 -4.07 4.78 14.04
C ILE A 284 -4.60 3.72 15.02
N GLY A 285 -5.78 3.15 14.74
CA GLY A 285 -6.50 2.21 15.59
C GLY A 285 -5.95 0.78 15.67
N TRP A 286 -4.93 0.43 14.87
CA TRP A 286 -4.43 -0.94 14.82
C TRP A 286 -3.56 -1.28 16.05
N PRO A 287 -3.96 -2.25 16.89
CA PRO A 287 -3.16 -2.65 18.03
C PRO A 287 -1.92 -3.44 17.56
N ALA A 288 -0.75 -3.10 18.09
CA ALA A 288 0.51 -3.84 17.97
C ALA A 288 1.35 -3.73 16.68
N ILE A 289 1.16 -2.72 15.83
CA ILE A 289 2.19 -2.36 14.84
C ILE A 289 2.98 -1.16 15.37
N TYR A 290 4.04 -1.45 16.14
CA TYR A 290 4.98 -0.44 16.66
C TYR A 290 6.19 -0.26 15.75
N GLU A 291 5.92 -0.08 14.47
CA GLU A 291 6.93 0.06 13.42
C GLU A 291 6.44 1.02 12.34
N PRO A 292 7.34 1.74 11.64
CA PRO A 292 6.95 2.66 10.56
C PRO A 292 6.17 2.02 9.41
N ARG A 293 6.18 0.68 9.29
CA ARG A 293 5.36 -0.07 8.32
C ARG A 293 3.85 0.20 8.45
N ILE A 294 3.39 0.70 9.59
CA ILE A 294 1.98 1.05 9.77
C ILE A 294 1.51 2.12 8.77
N ALA A 295 2.42 2.97 8.29
CA ALA A 295 2.12 3.94 7.24
C ALA A 295 1.57 3.28 5.97
N ILE A 296 1.99 2.05 5.65
CA ILE A 296 1.51 1.29 4.48
C ILE A 296 -0.02 1.11 4.50
N ILE A 297 -0.63 1.03 5.68
CA ILE A 297 -2.09 0.93 5.84
C ILE A 297 -2.77 2.24 5.43
N ALA A 298 -2.16 3.39 5.71
CA ALA A 298 -2.70 4.72 5.40
C ALA A 298 -2.43 5.15 3.95
N LEU A 299 -1.37 4.66 3.31
CA LEU A 299 -0.94 5.08 1.97
C LEU A 299 -2.02 5.03 0.87
N PRO A 300 -2.91 4.01 0.78
CA PRO A 300 -3.98 4.02 -0.22
C PRO A 300 -4.84 5.30 -0.14
N GLY A 301 -5.02 5.81 1.07
CA GLY A 301 -5.81 7.00 1.36
C GLY A 301 -5.09 8.33 1.18
N LEU A 302 -3.76 8.34 1.13
CA LEU A 302 -2.96 9.57 1.23
C LEU A 302 -2.10 9.85 0.00
N ILE A 303 -1.60 8.80 -0.68
CA ILE A 303 -0.52 8.96 -1.65
C ILE A 303 -0.90 9.83 -2.85
N HIS A 304 -2.14 9.73 -3.30
CA HIS A 304 -2.68 10.47 -4.42
C HIS A 304 -2.86 11.96 -4.08
N VAL A 305 -3.26 12.27 -2.84
CA VAL A 305 -3.31 13.64 -2.31
C VAL A 305 -1.90 14.22 -2.22
N GLY A 306 -0.93 13.43 -1.78
CA GLY A 306 0.48 13.82 -1.74
C GLY A 306 1.02 14.19 -3.12
N GLY A 307 0.72 13.41 -4.16
CA GLY A 307 1.12 13.73 -5.53
C GLY A 307 0.52 15.05 -6.04
N TYR A 308 -0.76 15.29 -5.78
CA TYR A 308 -1.44 16.54 -6.13
C TYR A 308 -0.90 17.75 -5.35
N GLY A 309 -0.71 17.60 -4.03
CA GLY A 309 -0.17 18.67 -3.21
C GLY A 309 1.26 19.05 -3.61
N LEU A 310 2.10 18.06 -3.95
CA LEU A 310 3.43 18.34 -4.49
C LEU A 310 3.34 19.12 -5.82
N ARG A 311 2.40 18.80 -6.71
CA ARG A 311 2.15 19.60 -7.92
C ARG A 311 1.79 21.04 -7.56
N LYS A 312 0.89 21.27 -6.61
CA LYS A 312 0.49 22.63 -6.17
C LYS A 312 1.65 23.42 -5.57
N ILE A 313 2.54 22.78 -4.79
CA ILE A 313 3.77 23.40 -4.30
C ILE A 313 4.62 23.90 -5.47
N LEU A 314 4.82 23.07 -6.49
CA LEU A 314 5.63 23.42 -7.66
C LEU A 314 5.02 24.56 -8.47
N GLU A 315 3.70 24.54 -8.67
CA GLU A 315 2.99 25.61 -9.36
C GLU A 315 3.15 26.94 -8.60
N SER A 316 2.93 26.92 -7.29
CA SER A 316 3.10 28.09 -6.43
C SER A 316 4.53 28.64 -6.48
N LEU A 317 5.54 27.77 -6.38
CA LEU A 317 6.94 28.17 -6.46
C LEU A 317 7.32 28.70 -7.85
N SER A 318 6.85 28.07 -8.93
CA SER A 318 7.15 28.49 -10.30
C SER A 318 6.59 29.88 -10.65
N ASN A 319 5.54 30.31 -9.95
CA ASN A 319 4.94 31.64 -10.08
C ASN A 319 5.68 32.73 -9.30
N LYS A 320 6.68 32.37 -8.47
CA LYS A 320 7.47 33.35 -7.71
C LYS A 320 8.63 33.90 -8.57
N PRO A 321 8.96 35.21 -8.42
CA PRO A 321 9.92 35.90 -9.28
C PRO A 321 11.33 35.31 -9.24
N ILE A 322 11.73 34.71 -8.12
CA ILE A 322 13.07 34.12 -7.93
C ILE A 322 13.20 32.75 -8.63
N TYR A 323 12.10 32.00 -8.70
CA TYR A 323 12.14 30.61 -9.12
C TYR A 323 11.76 30.44 -10.59
N GLY A 324 10.85 31.26 -11.14
CA GLY A 324 10.50 31.21 -12.57
C GLY A 324 10.19 29.79 -13.09
N THR A 325 10.09 29.65 -14.41
CA THR A 325 9.74 28.36 -15.03
C THR A 325 10.90 27.36 -15.06
N ARG A 326 12.14 27.83 -15.30
CA ARG A 326 13.33 26.96 -15.37
C ARG A 326 13.79 26.48 -14.00
N ASN A 327 13.75 27.33 -12.97
CA ASN A 327 14.15 26.89 -11.62
C ASN A 327 13.04 26.09 -10.95
N GLY A 328 11.76 26.20 -11.38
CA GLY A 328 10.70 25.30 -10.93
C GLY A 328 10.99 23.81 -11.22
N LEU A 329 11.61 23.49 -12.36
CA LEU A 329 12.03 22.12 -12.66
C LEU A 329 13.24 21.67 -11.83
N LEU A 330 14.17 22.59 -11.57
CA LEU A 330 15.32 22.33 -10.69
C LEU A 330 14.84 22.08 -9.26
N VAL A 331 13.88 22.88 -8.78
CA VAL A 331 13.23 22.70 -7.47
C VAL A 331 12.52 21.35 -7.39
N LEU A 332 11.77 20.95 -8.42
CA LEU A 332 11.18 19.60 -8.48
C LEU A 332 12.26 18.51 -8.36
N PHE A 333 13.32 18.63 -9.16
CA PHE A 333 14.43 17.67 -9.12
C PHE A 333 15.05 17.61 -7.71
N LEU A 334 15.30 18.75 -7.06
CA LEU A 334 15.83 18.80 -5.70
C LEU A 334 14.89 18.18 -4.68
N ILE A 335 13.58 18.48 -4.73
CA ILE A 335 12.60 17.90 -3.82
C ILE A 335 12.57 16.38 -3.96
N LEU A 336 12.48 15.87 -5.19
CA LEU A 336 12.49 14.43 -5.44
C LEU A 336 13.82 13.78 -5.08
N LEU A 337 14.95 14.46 -5.30
CA LEU A 337 16.28 13.97 -4.92
C LEU A 337 16.42 13.86 -3.40
N ILE A 338 16.01 14.89 -2.65
CA ILE A 338 16.02 14.90 -1.19
C ILE A 338 15.08 13.82 -0.65
N TYR A 339 13.87 13.73 -1.21
CA TYR A 339 12.90 12.72 -0.81
C TYR A 339 13.43 11.31 -1.03
N THR A 340 13.93 11.03 -2.23
CA THR A 340 14.42 9.70 -2.61
C THR A 340 15.65 9.35 -1.78
N SER A 341 16.67 10.21 -1.77
CA SER A 341 17.90 9.95 -1.01
C SER A 341 17.63 9.79 0.49
N GLY A 342 16.77 10.65 1.06
CA GLY A 342 16.39 10.58 2.47
C GLY A 342 15.65 9.30 2.83
N ASN A 343 14.69 8.88 2.01
CA ASN A 343 13.97 7.62 2.26
C ASN A 343 14.85 6.38 2.02
N PHE A 344 15.75 6.40 1.04
CA PHE A 344 16.72 5.31 0.84
C PHE A 344 17.70 5.21 2.02
N LEU A 345 18.14 6.35 2.57
CA LEU A 345 18.94 6.39 3.79
C LEU A 345 18.16 5.84 5.00
N LEU A 346 16.90 6.25 5.17
CA LEU A 346 16.04 5.70 6.23
C LEU A 346 15.81 4.20 6.06
N ALA A 347 15.60 3.73 4.84
CA ALA A 347 15.51 2.31 4.54
C ALA A 347 16.82 1.59 4.91
N TYR A 348 17.98 2.13 4.56
CA TYR A 348 19.27 1.56 4.92
C TYR A 348 19.49 1.48 6.45
N ILE A 349 19.20 2.55 7.19
CA ILE A 349 19.31 2.60 8.65
C ILE A 349 18.35 1.59 9.29
N ASN A 350 17.07 1.59 8.90
CA ASN A 350 16.07 0.66 9.40
C ASN A 350 16.31 -0.78 8.91
N ASN A 351 17.13 -0.97 7.89
CA ASN A 351 17.61 -2.29 7.49
C ASN A 351 18.82 -2.78 8.32
N GLY A 352 19.28 -2.02 9.32
CA GLY A 352 20.40 -2.35 10.18
C GLY A 352 21.76 -2.09 9.52
N TYR A 353 21.87 -1.01 8.72
CA TYR A 353 23.08 -0.66 7.97
C TYR A 353 23.55 -1.75 7.01
N MET A 354 22.59 -2.45 6.39
CA MET A 354 22.87 -3.51 5.43
C MET A 354 22.12 -3.27 4.12
N ILE A 355 22.80 -3.53 3.01
CA ILE A 355 22.23 -3.66 1.68
C ILE A 355 22.08 -5.15 1.39
N SER A 356 20.95 -5.54 0.81
CA SER A 356 20.71 -6.90 0.35
C SER A 356 20.44 -6.91 -1.13
N PRO A 357 21.49 -7.06 -1.94
CA PRO A 357 21.30 -6.96 -3.35
C PRO A 357 20.86 -8.28 -3.98
N ILE A 358 20.05 -8.17 -5.03
CA ILE A 358 19.42 -9.31 -5.72
C ILE A 358 20.45 -10.33 -6.26
N TRP A 359 21.66 -9.90 -6.62
CA TRP A 359 22.69 -10.80 -7.15
C TRP A 359 23.24 -11.79 -6.11
N ARG A 360 23.23 -11.46 -4.82
CA ARG A 360 23.62 -12.44 -3.77
C ARG A 360 22.67 -13.64 -3.76
N PHE A 361 21.40 -13.39 -4.03
CA PHE A 361 20.39 -14.43 -4.10
C PHE A 361 20.51 -15.27 -5.39
N LEU A 362 20.72 -14.61 -6.55
CA LEU A 362 20.95 -15.31 -7.82
C LEU A 362 22.19 -16.22 -7.77
N LEU A 363 23.26 -15.78 -7.10
CA LEU A 363 24.47 -16.58 -6.91
C LEU A 363 24.19 -17.79 -5.99
N ASN A 364 23.48 -17.63 -4.88
CA ASN A 364 23.15 -18.76 -3.98
C ASN A 364 22.24 -19.82 -4.63
N LEU A 365 21.32 -19.42 -5.51
CA LEU A 365 20.51 -20.37 -6.30
C LEU A 365 21.39 -21.22 -7.25
N SER A 366 22.45 -20.65 -7.82
CA SER A 366 23.35 -21.38 -8.73
C SER A 366 24.26 -22.41 -8.06
N TYR A 367 24.44 -22.32 -6.73
CA TYR A 367 25.22 -23.29 -5.95
C TYR A 367 24.37 -24.38 -5.27
N SER A 368 23.04 -24.30 -5.39
CA SER A 368 22.09 -25.25 -4.78
C SER A 368 21.36 -26.14 -5.78
N SER A 369 21.72 -26.03 -7.06
CA SER A 369 21.44 -26.98 -8.16
C SER A 369 22.68 -27.81 -8.44
#